data_AF-A0A2M6NZZ7-F1
#
_entry.id   AF-A0A2M6NZZ7-F1
#
_cell.length_a   1.000
_cell.length_b   1.000
_cell.length_c   1.000
_cell.angle_alpha   90.00
_cell.angle_beta   90.00
_cell.angle_gamma   90.00
#
_symmetry.space_group_name_H-M   'P 1'
#
loop_
_entity.id
_entity.type
_entity.pdbx_description
1 polymer ?
#
loop_
_entity_poly.entity_id
_entity_poly.type
_entity_poly.pdbx_seq_one_letter_code
_entity_poly.pdbx_strand_id
1 'polypeptide(L)'
;MGGHHGYSCRGNGRSKHGGKTKKRKRETTSPGSIPSPNQMTRHHLVPKSRIPYEHRGSKGHENIRKVVRWRHEAWHNVFGNKTPIEVVDMLWRLAPAGYFETFDVSMSWWGQRVSLSLESHEQTEFMADWGDKKFLAWKALFGSRSLVLVLAEVLREWAPDGYFTRYSIVAYDSGAWYKVRHF
;
A
#
# COMPACT_ATOMS: atom_id res chain seq x y z
N MET A 1 17.32 -57.51 31.95
CA MET A 1 18.55 -57.93 31.26
C MET A 1 18.72 -56.98 30.09
N GLY A 2 19.51 -55.90 30.21
CA GLY A 2 20.95 -55.87 29.98
C GLY A 2 21.17 -55.27 28.57
N GLY A 3 21.87 -54.16 28.34
CA GLY A 3 22.76 -53.41 29.20
C GLY A 3 23.07 -52.02 28.63
N HIS A 4 23.75 -51.26 29.49
CA HIS A 4 24.41 -50.00 29.24
C HIS A 4 25.38 -50.05 28.05
N HIS A 5 25.57 -48.92 27.37
CA HIS A 5 26.89 -48.41 26.97
C HIS A 5 26.79 -46.88 26.87
N GLY A 6 27.50 -46.19 27.76
CA GLY A 6 27.78 -44.77 27.65
C GLY A 6 29.12 -44.54 26.97
N TYR A 7 29.26 -43.40 26.30
CA TYR A 7 30.57 -42.78 26.08
C TYR A 7 30.45 -41.26 26.24
N SER A 8 31.17 -40.79 27.25
CA SER A 8 31.67 -39.43 27.43
C SER A 8 32.73 -39.15 26.36
N CYS A 9 32.83 -37.90 25.88
CA CYS A 9 34.09 -37.14 25.92
C CYS A 9 33.91 -35.67 25.53
N ARG A 10 34.60 -34.85 26.31
CA ARG A 10 34.72 -33.39 26.24
C ARG A 10 35.45 -32.96 24.97
N GLY A 11 35.03 -31.83 24.41
CA GLY A 11 35.79 -31.06 23.41
C GLY A 11 35.61 -29.57 23.66
N ASN A 12 36.49 -28.99 24.48
CA ASN A 12 36.55 -27.58 24.82
C ASN A 12 37.29 -26.83 23.71
N GLY A 13 36.59 -26.01 22.91
CA GLY A 13 37.17 -25.30 21.76
C GLY A 13 36.71 -23.85 21.71
N ARG A 14 37.11 -23.06 22.70
CA ARG A 14 36.78 -21.63 22.84
C ARG A 14 37.70 -20.80 21.93
N SER A 15 37.35 -20.64 20.65
CA SER A 15 38.05 -19.69 19.76
C SER A 15 37.50 -18.28 19.96
N LYS A 16 38.29 -17.43 20.63
CA LYS A 16 38.04 -15.99 20.74
C LYS A 16 38.64 -15.28 19.52
N HIS A 17 37.92 -15.22 18.41
CA HIS A 17 38.23 -14.24 17.36
C HIS A 17 37.66 -12.87 17.75
N GLY A 18 38.56 -12.02 18.23
CA GLY A 18 38.32 -10.58 18.41
C GLY A 18 38.13 -9.89 17.07
N GLY A 19 36.92 -9.94 16.53
CA GLY A 19 36.49 -9.02 15.49
C GLY A 19 36.30 -7.63 16.08
N LYS A 20 37.21 -6.70 15.75
CA LYS A 20 37.03 -5.26 16.01
C LYS A 20 35.78 -4.80 15.26
N THR A 21 34.62 -4.85 15.92
CA THR A 21 33.40 -4.22 15.45
C THR A 21 33.67 -2.72 15.41
N LYS A 22 33.85 -2.16 14.20
CA LYS A 22 33.78 -0.72 13.97
C LYS A 22 32.42 -0.26 14.49
N LYS A 23 32.43 0.26 15.72
CA LYS A 23 31.29 0.91 16.37
C LYS A 23 30.97 2.12 15.50
N ARG A 24 30.09 1.95 14.51
CA ARG A 24 29.49 3.07 13.79
C ARG A 24 28.92 3.98 14.86
N LYS A 25 29.52 5.16 14.99
CA LYS A 25 29.05 6.26 15.82
C LYS A 25 27.63 6.52 15.36
N ARG A 26 26.64 5.97 16.06
CA ARG A 26 25.24 6.36 15.89
C ARG A 26 25.25 7.82 16.31
N GLU A 27 25.22 8.71 15.32
CA GLU A 27 24.86 10.09 15.54
C GLU A 27 23.53 10.05 16.28
N THR A 28 23.61 10.36 17.57
CA THR A 28 22.47 10.59 18.44
C THR A 28 21.78 11.83 17.89
N THR A 29 20.82 11.61 16.99
CA THR A 29 19.83 12.60 16.61
C THR A 29 19.21 13.16 17.89
N SER A 30 19.33 14.47 18.10
CA SER A 30 18.81 15.16 19.26
C SER A 30 17.36 14.75 19.53
N PRO A 31 17.03 14.33 20.77
CA PRO A 31 15.66 14.00 21.12
C PRO A 31 14.80 15.26 21.01
N GLY A 32 13.83 15.26 20.09
CA GLY A 32 12.83 16.33 19.99
C GLY A 32 12.68 17.04 18.64
N SER A 33 13.44 16.70 17.60
CA SER A 33 13.18 17.30 16.28
C SER A 33 11.91 16.69 15.64
N ILE A 34 10.89 17.54 15.45
CA ILE A 34 9.69 17.17 14.69
C ILE A 34 10.14 16.84 13.26
N PRO A 35 9.81 15.65 12.73
CA PRO A 35 10.20 15.27 11.38
C PRO A 35 9.66 16.26 10.34
N SER A 36 10.51 16.67 9.39
CA SER A 36 10.09 17.61 8.34
C SER A 36 8.97 17.02 7.47
N PRO A 37 7.94 17.81 7.08
CA PRO A 37 6.89 17.35 6.17
C PRO A 37 7.44 16.94 4.78
N ASN A 38 8.59 17.48 4.39
CA ASN A 38 9.27 17.15 3.13
C ASN A 38 10.25 15.98 3.24
N GLN A 39 10.37 15.37 4.43
CA GLN A 39 11.20 14.19 4.61
C GLN A 39 10.66 13.03 3.76
N MET A 40 11.55 12.37 3.01
CA MET A 40 11.21 11.15 2.29
C MET A 40 10.96 10.01 3.27
N THR A 41 9.85 9.31 3.08
CA THR A 41 9.41 8.16 3.89
C THR A 41 9.14 6.95 3.01
N ARG A 42 9.05 5.76 3.61
CA ARG A 42 8.71 4.51 2.93
C ARG A 42 7.26 4.16 3.23
N HIS A 43 6.41 4.19 2.21
CA HIS A 43 5.02 3.77 2.29
C HIS A 43 4.86 2.36 1.73
N HIS A 44 4.08 1.50 2.39
CA HIS A 44 3.76 0.17 1.89
C HIS A 44 2.45 0.25 1.11
N LEU A 45 2.48 -0.11 -0.17
CA LEU A 45 1.32 -0.02 -1.06
C LEU A 45 0.23 -1.03 -0.66
N VAL A 46 0.65 -2.24 -0.30
CA VAL A 46 -0.15 -3.26 0.40
C VAL A 46 0.32 -3.31 1.86
N PRO A 47 -0.56 -3.12 2.85
CA PRO A 47 -0.17 -3.17 4.27
C PRO A 47 0.53 -4.48 4.64
N LYS A 48 1.58 -4.40 5.47
CA LYS A 48 2.34 -5.59 5.92
C LYS A 48 1.47 -6.68 6.54
N SER A 49 0.41 -6.30 7.24
CA SER A 49 -0.54 -7.23 7.85
C SER A 49 -1.31 -8.06 6.83
N ARG A 50 -1.44 -7.58 5.59
CA ARG A 50 -2.10 -8.27 4.47
C ARG A 50 -1.13 -9.12 3.64
N ILE A 51 0.14 -9.18 4.02
CA ILE A 51 1.16 -9.99 3.36
C ILE A 51 1.18 -11.39 3.98
N PRO A 52 0.87 -12.46 3.20
CA PRO A 52 1.01 -13.84 3.65
C PRO A 52 2.41 -14.10 4.18
N TYR A 53 2.51 -14.94 5.20
CA TYR A 53 3.74 -15.13 5.96
C TYR A 53 4.89 -15.62 5.07
N GLU A 54 4.60 -16.56 4.17
CA GLU A 54 5.49 -17.13 3.17
C GLU A 54 6.07 -16.12 2.18
N HIS A 55 5.43 -14.95 2.04
CA HIS A 55 5.87 -13.87 1.15
C HIS A 55 6.51 -12.69 1.91
N ARG A 56 6.62 -12.76 3.24
CA ARG A 56 7.32 -11.76 4.04
C ARG A 56 8.83 -11.88 3.83
N GLY A 57 9.40 -10.94 3.05
CA GLY A 57 10.85 -10.78 2.89
C GLY A 57 11.36 -10.99 1.46
N SER A 58 10.61 -11.68 0.60
CA SER A 58 11.03 -12.00 -0.78
C SER A 58 10.66 -10.93 -1.81
N LYS A 59 9.55 -10.20 -1.61
CA LYS A 59 9.08 -9.12 -2.51
C LYS A 59 8.79 -7.78 -1.82
N GLY A 60 9.33 -7.61 -0.61
CA GLY A 60 9.05 -6.44 0.21
C GLY A 60 9.46 -5.10 -0.42
N HIS A 61 10.39 -5.10 -1.37
CA HIS A 61 10.85 -3.88 -2.04
C HIS A 61 9.88 -3.37 -3.11
N GLU A 62 9.27 -4.26 -3.89
CA GLU A 62 8.28 -3.93 -4.94
C GLU A 62 7.00 -3.33 -4.34
N ASN A 63 6.70 -3.69 -3.10
CA ASN A 63 5.55 -3.19 -2.34
C ASN A 63 5.81 -1.87 -1.59
N ILE A 64 6.98 -1.24 -1.77
CA ILE A 64 7.34 -0.02 -1.02
C ILE A 64 7.62 1.13 -1.98
N ARG A 65 6.88 2.23 -1.78
CA ARG A 65 7.11 3.49 -2.49
C ARG A 65 7.77 4.51 -1.58
N LYS A 66 8.77 5.23 -2.09
CA LYS A 66 9.33 6.40 -1.40
C LYS A 66 8.48 7.61 -1.71
N VAL A 67 7.89 8.22 -0.69
CA VAL A 67 7.03 9.42 -0.82
C VAL A 67 7.37 10.43 0.27
N VAL A 68 7.16 11.71 -0.02
CA VAL A 68 7.26 12.76 1.00
C VAL A 68 6.28 12.52 2.13
N ARG A 69 6.69 12.84 3.37
CA ARG A 69 5.97 12.52 4.59
C ARG A 69 4.53 13.04 4.58
N TRP A 70 4.31 14.28 4.15
CA TRP A 70 2.96 14.84 4.12
C TRP A 70 2.02 14.01 3.21
N ARG A 71 2.50 13.51 2.06
CA ARG A 71 1.72 12.67 1.13
C ARG A 71 1.43 11.31 1.76
N HIS A 72 2.38 10.76 2.49
CA HIS A 72 2.22 9.51 3.24
C HIS A 72 1.14 9.63 4.34
N GLU A 73 1.22 10.68 5.16
CA GLU A 73 0.27 10.91 6.25
C GLU A 73 -1.13 11.23 5.72
N ALA A 74 -1.22 12.05 4.67
CA ALA A 74 -2.49 12.35 4.01
C ALA A 74 -3.12 11.09 3.41
N TRP A 75 -2.33 10.21 2.77
CA TRP A 75 -2.80 8.92 2.28
C TRP A 75 -3.44 8.08 3.39
N HIS A 76 -2.77 7.95 4.54
CA HIS A 76 -3.32 7.21 5.67
C HIS A 76 -4.53 7.88 6.32
N ASN A 77 -4.63 9.21 6.31
CA ASN A 77 -5.82 9.90 6.80
C ASN A 77 -7.04 9.67 5.89
N VAL A 78 -6.83 9.51 4.57
CA VAL A 78 -7.92 9.22 3.62
C VAL A 78 -8.27 7.74 3.60
N PHE A 79 -7.29 6.87 3.40
CA PHE A 79 -7.52 5.47 3.07
C PHE A 79 -7.18 4.50 4.21
N GLY A 80 -6.59 4.98 5.31
CA GLY A 80 -6.18 4.15 6.43
C GLY A 80 -5.20 3.06 6.00
N ASN A 81 -5.57 1.80 6.28
CA ASN A 81 -4.81 0.60 5.92
C ASN A 81 -5.50 -0.21 4.80
N LYS A 82 -6.19 0.47 3.88
CA LYS A 82 -6.75 -0.18 2.69
C LYS A 82 -5.64 -0.59 1.72
N THR A 83 -5.83 -1.73 1.08
CA THR A 83 -5.09 -2.20 -0.09
C THR A 83 -5.48 -1.39 -1.34
N PRO A 84 -4.69 -1.44 -2.42
CA PRO A 84 -5.03 -0.69 -3.64
C PRO A 84 -6.41 -1.05 -4.21
N ILE A 85 -6.80 -2.33 -4.19
CA ILE A 85 -8.14 -2.74 -4.66
C ILE A 85 -9.26 -2.24 -3.75
N GLU A 86 -9.06 -2.23 -2.42
CA GLU A 86 -10.03 -1.67 -1.46
C GLU A 86 -10.14 -0.14 -1.60
N VAL A 87 -9.08 0.55 -2.03
CA VAL A 87 -9.14 1.98 -2.38
C VAL A 87 -9.91 2.18 -3.68
N VAL A 88 -9.68 1.37 -4.71
CA VAL A 88 -10.45 1.43 -5.97
C VAL A 88 -11.94 1.19 -5.72
N ASP A 89 -12.30 0.17 -4.93
CA ASP A 89 -13.70 -0.12 -4.56
C ASP A 89 -14.34 1.06 -3.81
N MET A 90 -13.63 1.64 -2.83
CA MET A 90 -14.10 2.83 -2.12
C MET A 90 -14.33 4.01 -3.07
N LEU A 91 -13.38 4.32 -3.95
CA LEU A 91 -13.49 5.41 -4.93
C LEU A 91 -14.64 5.19 -5.92
N TRP A 92 -14.85 3.95 -6.33
CA TRP A 92 -15.96 3.55 -7.18
C TRP A 92 -17.31 3.72 -6.49
N ARG A 93 -17.42 3.38 -5.22
CA ARG A 93 -18.62 3.56 -4.39
C ARG A 93 -18.93 5.02 -4.05
N LEU A 94 -17.97 5.94 -4.19
CA LEU A 94 -18.20 7.38 -4.07
C LEU A 94 -18.83 7.99 -5.34
N ALA A 95 -18.70 7.32 -6.49
CA ALA A 95 -19.17 7.87 -7.74
C ALA A 95 -20.71 7.82 -7.81
N PRO A 96 -21.35 8.90 -8.30
CA PRO A 96 -22.80 8.91 -8.46
C PRO A 96 -23.24 7.88 -9.49
N ALA A 97 -24.50 7.45 -9.40
CA ALA A 97 -25.11 6.58 -10.41
C ALA A 97 -24.95 7.18 -11.82
N GLY A 98 -24.55 6.37 -12.78
CA GLY A 98 -24.31 6.79 -14.17
C GLY A 98 -22.98 7.51 -14.41
N TYR A 99 -22.12 7.69 -13.40
CA TYR A 99 -20.78 8.27 -13.59
C TYR A 99 -19.89 7.41 -14.50
N PHE A 100 -19.97 6.09 -14.35
CA PHE A 100 -19.22 5.13 -15.15
C PHE A 100 -20.12 4.48 -16.20
N GLU A 101 -19.68 4.52 -17.46
CA GLU A 101 -20.24 3.71 -18.55
C GLU A 101 -19.61 2.30 -18.55
N THR A 102 -18.33 2.22 -18.17
CA THR A 102 -17.61 0.95 -18.03
C THR A 102 -16.75 1.03 -16.78
N PHE A 103 -16.78 -0.02 -15.98
CA PHE A 103 -15.89 -0.16 -14.83
C PHE A 103 -15.53 -1.63 -14.66
N ASP A 104 -14.36 -2.00 -15.16
CA ASP A 104 -13.78 -3.33 -14.97
C ASP A 104 -12.38 -3.17 -14.41
N VAL A 105 -12.13 -3.70 -13.22
CA VAL A 105 -10.80 -3.72 -12.60
C VAL A 105 -10.54 -5.09 -12.03
N SER A 106 -9.45 -5.73 -12.46
CA SER A 106 -9.01 -7.01 -11.94
C SER A 106 -7.63 -6.87 -11.32
N MET A 107 -7.44 -7.54 -10.18
CA MET A 107 -6.15 -7.68 -9.53
C MET A 107 -5.75 -9.14 -9.37
N SER A 108 -4.45 -9.38 -9.34
CA SER A 108 -3.91 -10.65 -8.86
C SER A 108 -2.68 -10.42 -8.00
N TRP A 109 -2.74 -10.90 -6.76
CA TRP A 109 -1.64 -10.71 -5.83
C TRP A 109 -1.54 -11.89 -4.87
N TRP A 110 -0.36 -12.53 -4.84
CA TRP A 110 -0.09 -13.73 -4.03
C TRP A 110 -1.18 -14.81 -4.10
N GLY A 111 -1.60 -15.15 -5.31
CA GLY A 111 -2.61 -16.17 -5.57
C GLY A 111 -4.07 -15.72 -5.34
N GLN A 112 -4.29 -14.55 -4.74
CA GLN A 112 -5.62 -13.95 -4.67
C GLN A 112 -5.96 -13.30 -6.02
N ARG A 113 -7.23 -13.40 -6.40
CA ARG A 113 -7.79 -12.73 -7.57
C ARG A 113 -9.10 -12.08 -7.16
N VAL A 114 -9.24 -10.80 -7.47
CA VAL A 114 -10.46 -10.02 -7.21
C VAL A 114 -10.77 -9.23 -8.47
N SER A 115 -12.05 -9.18 -8.83
CA SER A 115 -12.57 -8.36 -9.91
C SER A 115 -13.69 -7.48 -9.38
N LEU A 116 -13.68 -6.21 -9.79
CA LEU A 116 -14.76 -5.25 -9.61
C LEU A 116 -15.34 -4.98 -10.99
N SER A 117 -16.65 -5.12 -11.13
CA SER A 117 -17.39 -4.84 -12.36
C SER A 117 -18.57 -3.91 -12.09
N LEU A 118 -19.03 -3.19 -13.11
CA LEU A 118 -20.18 -2.27 -13.00
C LEU A 118 -21.44 -2.95 -12.44
N GLU A 119 -21.62 -4.24 -12.73
CA GLU A 119 -22.78 -5.05 -12.29
C GLU A 119 -22.90 -5.15 -10.76
N SER A 120 -21.78 -5.01 -10.02
CA SER A 120 -21.78 -5.05 -8.56
C SER A 120 -21.77 -3.64 -7.93
N HIS A 121 -22.10 -2.59 -8.68
CA HIS A 121 -22.09 -1.22 -8.17
C HIS A 121 -23.26 -0.95 -7.25
N GLU A 122 -22.95 -0.59 -6.01
CA GLU A 122 -23.89 0.06 -5.11
C GLU A 122 -23.19 1.30 -4.55
N GLN A 123 -23.73 2.48 -4.83
CA GLN A 123 -23.25 3.71 -4.22
C GLN A 123 -23.59 3.68 -2.73
N THR A 124 -22.58 3.47 -1.89
CA THR A 124 -22.75 3.34 -0.45
C THR A 124 -21.93 4.36 0.34
N GLU A 125 -21.15 5.22 -0.33
CA GLU A 125 -20.32 6.22 0.32
C GLU A 125 -20.57 7.63 -0.27
N PHE A 126 -20.54 8.64 0.59
CA PHE A 126 -20.58 10.04 0.18
C PHE A 126 -19.40 10.80 0.79
N MET A 127 -18.72 11.61 -0.02
CA MET A 127 -17.64 12.47 0.48
C MET A 127 -18.13 13.51 1.49
N ALA A 128 -19.41 13.89 1.43
CA ALA A 128 -20.03 14.82 2.38
C ALA A 128 -20.04 14.29 3.83
N ASP A 129 -20.02 12.97 4.00
CA ASP A 129 -20.00 12.32 5.31
C ASP A 129 -18.59 12.24 5.91
N TRP A 130 -17.58 12.72 5.18
CA TRP A 130 -16.20 12.71 5.66
C TRP A 130 -15.98 13.86 6.63
N GLY A 131 -15.51 13.55 7.84
CA GLY A 131 -15.06 14.58 8.77
C GLY A 131 -13.88 15.41 8.22
N ASP A 132 -13.74 16.63 8.74
CA ASP A 132 -12.78 17.65 8.28
C ASP A 132 -11.37 17.13 8.03
N LYS A 133 -10.86 16.30 8.95
CA LYS A 133 -9.52 15.73 8.85
C LYS A 133 -9.33 14.91 7.57
N LYS A 134 -10.32 14.09 7.20
CA LYS A 134 -10.28 13.23 6.01
C LYS A 134 -10.44 14.07 4.74
N PHE A 135 -11.35 15.05 4.76
CA PHE A 135 -11.56 15.97 3.65
C PHE A 135 -10.33 16.85 3.35
N LEU A 136 -9.69 17.41 4.38
CA LEU A 136 -8.45 18.19 4.23
C LEU A 136 -7.30 17.33 3.68
N ALA A 137 -7.19 16.08 4.13
CA ALA A 137 -6.19 15.14 3.62
C ALA A 137 -6.43 14.80 2.14
N TRP A 138 -7.69 14.61 1.74
CA TRP A 138 -8.06 14.43 0.34
C TRP A 138 -7.66 15.62 -0.52
N LYS A 139 -8.02 16.84 -0.08
CA LYS A 139 -7.66 18.08 -0.78
C LYS A 139 -6.15 18.25 -0.90
N ALA A 140 -5.38 17.88 0.12
CA ALA A 140 -3.92 17.91 0.08
C ALA A 140 -3.33 16.92 -0.94
N LEU A 141 -3.89 15.70 -1.06
CA LEU A 141 -3.40 14.68 -1.99
C LEU A 141 -3.78 14.98 -3.44
N PHE A 142 -5.06 15.24 -3.67
CA PHE A 142 -5.65 15.19 -5.00
C PHE A 142 -6.09 16.57 -5.50
N GLY A 143 -6.22 17.56 -4.62
CA GLY A 143 -6.73 18.88 -4.97
C GLY A 143 -8.16 18.80 -5.46
N SER A 144 -8.41 19.39 -6.63
CA SER A 144 -9.71 19.38 -7.32
C SER A 144 -9.80 18.33 -8.43
N ARG A 145 -8.91 17.32 -8.43
CA ARG A 145 -8.96 16.25 -9.43
C ARG A 145 -10.25 15.45 -9.30
N SER A 146 -10.79 15.03 -10.44
CA SER A 146 -11.97 14.19 -10.51
C SER A 146 -11.72 12.76 -10.06
N LEU A 147 -12.79 12.03 -9.70
CA LEU A 147 -12.70 10.64 -9.24
C LEU A 147 -11.99 9.73 -10.25
N VAL A 148 -12.28 9.87 -11.56
CA VAL A 148 -11.61 9.07 -12.59
C VAL A 148 -10.10 9.35 -12.69
N LEU A 149 -9.66 10.59 -12.47
CA LEU A 149 -8.24 10.94 -12.44
C LEU A 149 -7.56 10.40 -11.19
N VAL A 150 -8.23 10.44 -10.04
CA VAL A 150 -7.73 9.83 -8.80
C VAL A 150 -7.64 8.31 -8.94
N LEU A 151 -8.64 7.65 -9.51
CA LEU A 151 -8.62 6.22 -9.83
C LEU A 151 -7.43 5.88 -10.73
N ALA A 152 -7.22 6.65 -11.80
CA ALA A 152 -6.08 6.45 -12.70
C ALA A 152 -4.73 6.58 -11.96
N GLU A 153 -4.61 7.54 -11.05
CA GLU A 153 -3.43 7.65 -10.19
C GLU A 153 -3.30 6.40 -9.30
N VAL A 154 -4.35 5.98 -8.60
CA VAL A 154 -4.26 4.81 -7.71
C VAL A 154 -3.82 3.55 -8.47
N LEU A 155 -4.42 3.30 -9.64
CA LEU A 155 -4.11 2.14 -10.49
C LEU A 155 -2.67 2.12 -10.99
N ARG A 156 -2.07 3.29 -11.26
CA ARG A 156 -0.73 3.41 -11.86
C ARG A 156 0.38 3.66 -10.85
N GLU A 157 0.05 4.34 -9.76
CA GLU A 157 1.04 4.95 -8.86
C GLU A 157 0.95 4.43 -7.44
N TRP A 158 -0.20 3.91 -7.01
CA TRP A 158 -0.39 3.44 -5.64
C TRP A 158 -0.65 1.94 -5.55
N ALA A 159 -0.10 1.20 -6.51
CA ALA A 159 -0.12 -0.26 -6.54
C ALA A 159 1.28 -0.80 -6.83
N PRO A 160 1.65 -1.97 -6.27
CA PRO A 160 2.82 -2.69 -6.72
C PRO A 160 2.72 -2.99 -8.22
N ASP A 161 3.86 -3.11 -8.90
CA ASP A 161 3.90 -3.50 -10.31
C ASP A 161 3.25 -4.88 -10.50
N GLY A 162 2.38 -4.99 -11.50
CA GLY A 162 1.61 -6.21 -11.79
C GLY A 162 0.50 -6.53 -10.79
N TYR A 163 0.22 -5.66 -9.80
CA TYR A 163 -0.88 -5.85 -8.85
C TYR A 163 -2.24 -5.85 -9.56
N PHE A 164 -2.49 -4.85 -10.40
CA PHE A 164 -3.64 -4.80 -11.29
C PHE A 164 -3.29 -5.51 -12.60
N THR A 165 -4.01 -6.58 -12.91
CA THR A 165 -3.76 -7.39 -14.11
C THR A 165 -4.50 -6.87 -15.33
N ARG A 166 -5.61 -6.17 -15.12
CA ARG A 166 -6.43 -5.57 -16.19
C ARG A 166 -7.29 -4.46 -15.61
N TYR A 167 -7.48 -3.39 -16.37
CA TYR A 167 -8.53 -2.42 -16.08
C TYR A 167 -9.07 -1.74 -17.34
N SER A 168 -10.37 -1.46 -17.34
CA SER A 168 -11.06 -0.63 -18.33
C SER A 168 -12.10 0.23 -17.64
N ILE A 169 -11.82 1.52 -17.53
CA ILE A 169 -12.72 2.50 -16.93
C ILE A 169 -13.09 3.52 -18.00
N VAL A 170 -14.39 3.74 -18.19
CA VAL A 170 -14.96 4.81 -19.00
C VAL A 170 -15.92 5.60 -18.13
N ALA A 171 -15.66 6.89 -17.97
CA ALA A 171 -16.42 7.77 -17.09
C ALA A 171 -16.78 9.08 -17.79
N TYR A 172 -17.96 9.61 -17.51
CA TYR A 172 -18.35 10.96 -17.91
C TYR A 172 -18.27 11.90 -16.72
N ASP A 173 -17.45 12.94 -16.84
CA ASP A 173 -17.26 13.90 -15.77
C ASP A 173 -17.07 15.31 -16.34
N SER A 174 -17.78 16.27 -15.75
CA SER A 174 -17.66 17.70 -16.08
C SER A 174 -17.77 18.01 -17.59
N GLY A 175 -18.62 17.29 -18.32
CA GLY A 175 -18.82 17.51 -19.76
C GLY A 175 -17.89 16.71 -20.68
N ALA A 176 -16.99 15.88 -20.14
CA ALA A 176 -16.00 15.15 -20.92
C ALA A 176 -15.98 13.65 -20.59
N TRP A 177 -15.66 12.84 -21.59
CA TRP A 177 -15.42 11.41 -21.45
C TRP A 177 -13.96 11.11 -21.14
N TYR A 178 -13.72 10.31 -20.11
CA TYR A 178 -12.41 9.84 -19.69
C TYR A 178 -12.30 8.34 -19.91
N LYS A 179 -11.12 7.91 -20.38
CA LYS A 179 -10.85 6.51 -20.71
C LYS A 179 -9.52 6.07 -20.13
N VAL A 180 -9.55 5.11 -19.21
CA VAL A 180 -8.38 4.58 -18.51
C VAL A 180 -8.33 3.08 -18.76
N ARG A 181 -7.29 2.59 -19.46
CA ARG A 181 -7.19 1.18 -19.88
C ARG A 181 -5.79 0.60 -19.71
N HIS A 182 -5.76 -0.68 -19.36
CA HIS A 182 -4.59 -1.56 -19.37
C HIS A 182 -5.05 -2.99 -19.64
N PHE A 183 -4.42 -3.63 -20.62
CA PHE A 183 -4.73 -4.96 -21.12
C PHE A 183 -3.49 -5.84 -21.06
#